data_AF-A0A563EN89-F1
#
_entry.id   AF-A0A563EN89-F1
#
_cell.length_a   1.000
_cell.length_b   1.000
_cell.length_c   1.000
_cell.angle_alpha   90.00
_cell.angle_beta   90.00
_cell.angle_gamma   90.00
#
_symmetry.space_group_name_H-M   'P 1'
#
loop_
_entity.id
_entity.type
_entity.pdbx_description
1 polymer ?
#
loop_
_entity_poly.entity_id
_entity_poly.type
_entity_poly.pdbx_seq_one_letter_code
_entity_poly.pdbx_strand_id
1 'polypeptide(L)'
;MKPLPLPVRVAAGLAASALEQARRLPQQLAGLPVTVVSEALQLSMRVQQHVTELAIKGDDVLSGLRPVEEEPEWATFDEDEPEAAEEDSDEGDPWAEEERALAQEVPGAIPTYDDLSIAQLRARLRNLTVEDLEELLAYEKAHAARPEFVGMLNRRITTVRSQ
;
A
#
# COMPACT_ATOMS: atom_id res chain seq x y z
N MET A 1 -13.25 -33.95 39.80
CA MET A 1 -12.42 -32.93 39.12
C MET A 1 -11.78 -32.05 40.19
N LYS A 2 -10.46 -31.86 40.18
CA LYS A 2 -9.78 -31.00 41.17
C LYS A 2 -10.17 -29.53 40.90
N PRO A 3 -10.69 -28.80 41.90
CA PRO A 3 -11.05 -27.40 41.71
C PRO A 3 -9.80 -26.57 41.42
N LEU A 4 -9.91 -25.64 40.49
CA LEU A 4 -8.81 -24.73 40.15
C LEU A 4 -8.44 -23.86 41.37
N PRO A 5 -7.14 -23.60 41.60
CA PRO A 5 -6.66 -22.78 42.71
C PRO A 5 -7.19 -21.34 42.64
N LEU A 6 -7.43 -20.74 43.80
CA LEU A 6 -8.00 -19.38 43.95
C LEU A 6 -7.34 -18.30 43.06
N PRO A 7 -6.00 -18.17 42.99
CA PRO A 7 -5.38 -17.13 42.15
C PRO A 7 -5.72 -17.29 40.66
N VAL A 8 -5.84 -18.53 40.17
CA VAL A 8 -6.21 -18.80 38.77
C VAL A 8 -7.66 -18.39 38.50
N ARG A 9 -8.56 -18.61 39.47
CA ARG A 9 -9.96 -18.19 39.32
C ARG A 9 -10.12 -16.68 39.34
N VAL A 10 -9.34 -15.99 40.17
CA VAL A 10 -9.31 -14.52 40.21
C VAL A 10 -8.76 -13.95 38.90
N ALA A 11 -7.63 -14.49 38.41
CA ALA A 11 -7.06 -14.10 37.12
C ALA A 11 -8.04 -14.34 35.96
N ALA A 12 -8.70 -15.51 35.93
CA ALA A 12 -9.72 -15.81 34.93
C ALA A 12 -10.93 -14.87 35.02
N GLY A 13 -11.38 -14.51 36.23
CA GLY A 13 -12.45 -13.54 36.44
C GLY A 13 -12.08 -12.13 35.97
N LEU A 14 -10.85 -11.67 36.25
CA LEU A 14 -10.35 -10.38 35.77
C LEU A 14 -10.22 -10.35 34.25
N ALA A 15 -9.69 -11.41 33.64
CA ALA A 15 -9.59 -11.53 32.19
C ALA A 15 -10.98 -11.53 31.53
N ALA A 16 -11.93 -12.30 32.08
CA ALA A 16 -13.30 -12.31 31.60
C ALA A 16 -13.96 -10.92 31.72
N SER A 17 -13.74 -10.23 32.84
CA SER A 17 -14.27 -8.87 33.05
C SER A 17 -13.66 -7.85 32.09
N ALA A 18 -12.35 -7.92 31.83
CA ALA A 18 -11.69 -7.03 30.88
C ALA A 18 -12.23 -7.24 29.45
N LEU A 19 -12.44 -8.51 29.05
CA LEU A 19 -13.00 -8.85 27.75
C LEU A 19 -14.45 -8.35 27.59
N GLU A 20 -15.26 -8.48 28.64
CA GLU A 20 -16.64 -7.97 28.62
C GLU A 20 -16.67 -6.44 28.55
N GLN A 21 -15.77 -5.76 29.27
CA GLN A 21 -15.64 -4.30 29.20
C GLN A 21 -15.21 -3.84 27.80
N ALA A 22 -14.27 -4.56 27.17
CA ALA A 22 -13.83 -4.30 25.80
C ALA A 22 -14.97 -4.43 24.77
N ARG A 23 -15.88 -5.40 24.96
CA ARG A 23 -17.04 -5.59 24.08
C ARG A 23 -18.13 -4.53 24.26
N ARG A 24 -18.26 -3.92 25.45
CA ARG A 24 -19.24 -2.85 25.72
C ARG A 24 -18.78 -1.46 25.28
N LEU A 25 -17.46 -1.26 25.18
CA LEU A 25 -16.83 -0.02 24.73
C LEU A 25 -17.41 0.60 23.44
N PRO A 26 -17.60 -0.14 22.33
CA PRO A 26 -18.10 0.46 21.07
C PRO A 26 -19.50 1.06 21.20
N GLN A 27 -20.35 0.52 22.08
CA GLN A 27 -21.70 1.05 22.31
C GLN A 27 -21.67 2.36 23.11
N GLN A 28 -20.65 2.57 23.94
CA GLN A 28 -20.49 3.79 24.75
C GLN A 28 -19.92 4.96 23.94
N LEU A 29 -19.26 4.70 22.80
CA LEU A 29 -18.66 5.74 21.95
C LEU A 29 -19.69 6.71 21.33
N ALA A 30 -20.95 6.29 21.17
CA ALA A 30 -22.00 7.07 20.51
C ALA A 30 -22.43 8.34 21.26
N GLY A 31 -22.11 8.46 22.54
CA GLY A 31 -22.50 9.61 23.39
C GLY A 31 -21.34 10.43 23.94
N LEU A 32 -20.10 10.16 23.51
CA LEU A 32 -18.92 10.77 24.11
C LEU A 32 -18.58 12.13 23.48
N PRO A 33 -18.07 13.09 24.28
CA PRO A 33 -17.48 14.33 23.76
C PRO A 33 -16.32 14.01 22.80
N VAL A 34 -16.17 14.82 21.73
CA VAL A 34 -15.12 14.67 20.71
C VAL A 34 -13.69 14.68 21.29
N THR A 35 -13.49 15.28 22.47
CA THR A 35 -12.20 15.27 23.18
C THR A 35 -11.80 13.87 23.65
N VAL A 36 -12.76 13.05 24.11
CA VAL A 36 -12.51 11.68 24.58
C VAL A 36 -12.09 10.77 23.42
N VAL A 37 -12.64 11.02 22.22
CA VAL A 37 -12.22 10.33 20.98
C VAL A 37 -10.76 10.65 20.65
N SER A 38 -10.36 11.91 20.80
CA SER A 38 -8.99 12.36 20.53
C SER A 38 -7.99 11.80 21.55
N GLU A 39 -8.36 11.77 22.83
CA GLU A 39 -7.55 11.15 23.90
C GLU A 39 -7.36 9.65 23.66
N ALA A 40 -8.41 8.95 23.19
CA ALA A 40 -8.32 7.54 22.84
C ALA A 40 -7.35 7.29 21.67
N LEU A 41 -7.39 8.12 20.62
CA LEU A 41 -6.44 8.04 19.50
C LEU A 41 -4.99 8.29 19.96
N GLN A 42 -4.79 9.28 20.83
CA GLN A 42 -3.46 9.57 21.39
C GLN A 42 -2.95 8.43 22.29
N LEU A 43 -3.82 7.81 23.09
CA LEU A 43 -3.48 6.62 23.88
C LEU A 43 -3.11 5.45 22.97
N SER A 44 -3.86 5.22 21.89
CA SER A 44 -3.59 4.17 20.92
C SER A 44 -2.19 4.30 20.30
N MET A 45 -1.83 5.49 19.82
CA MET A 45 -0.51 5.73 19.21
C MET A 45 0.63 5.44 20.20
N ARG A 46 0.48 5.82 21.47
CA ARG A 46 1.48 5.51 22.51
C ARG A 46 1.58 4.01 22.78
N VAL A 47 0.46 3.30 22.77
CA VAL A 47 0.46 1.83 22.92
C VAL A 47 1.23 1.18 21.76
N GLN A 48 1.00 1.62 20.51
CA GLN A 48 1.75 1.10 19.36
C GLN A 48 3.26 1.32 19.51
N GLN A 49 3.68 2.53 19.90
CA GLN A 49 5.09 2.83 20.14
C GLN A 49 5.69 1.94 21.23
N HIS A 50 4.96 1.76 22.33
CA HIS A 50 5.45 0.97 23.46
C HIS A 50 5.48 -0.53 23.16
N VAL A 51 4.55 -1.04 22.34
CA VAL A 51 4.58 -2.43 21.86
C VAL A 51 5.81 -2.67 20.99
N THR A 52 6.12 -1.76 20.07
CA THR A 52 7.35 -1.86 19.26
C THR A 52 8.60 -1.83 20.12
N GLU A 53 8.67 -0.91 21.08
CA GLU A 53 9.78 -0.83 22.04
C GLU A 53 9.93 -2.14 22.84
N LEU A 54 8.82 -2.71 23.30
CA LEU A 54 8.81 -4.00 24.01
C LEU A 54 9.23 -5.16 23.12
N ALA A 55 8.84 -5.16 21.85
CA ALA A 55 9.21 -6.19 20.88
C ALA A 55 10.72 -6.17 20.64
N ILE A 56 11.29 -5.00 20.31
CA ILE A 56 12.74 -4.82 20.11
C ILE A 56 13.52 -5.25 21.35
N LYS A 57 13.09 -4.77 22.53
CA LYS A 57 13.75 -5.14 23.79
C LYS A 57 13.61 -6.63 24.11
N GLY A 58 12.49 -7.23 23.73
CA GLY A 58 12.25 -8.67 23.84
C GLY A 58 13.23 -9.46 22.97
N ASP A 59 13.42 -9.03 21.73
CA ASP A 59 14.36 -9.64 20.78
C ASP A 59 15.81 -9.54 21.27
N ASP A 60 16.21 -8.40 21.83
CA ASP A 60 17.54 -8.22 22.45
C ASP A 60 17.77 -9.18 23.62
N VAL A 61 16.79 -9.31 24.52
CA VAL A 61 16.88 -10.20 25.68
C VAL A 61 16.91 -11.66 25.25
N LEU A 62 16.10 -12.04 24.25
CA LEU A 62 16.06 -13.41 23.72
C LEU A 62 17.35 -13.78 22.98
N SER A 63 17.92 -12.86 22.20
CA SER A 63 19.21 -13.06 21.50
C SER A 63 20.37 -13.31 22.46
N GLY A 64 20.32 -12.71 23.67
CA GLY A 64 21.32 -12.98 24.71
C GLY A 64 21.16 -14.34 25.41
N LEU A 65 19.95 -14.91 25.41
CA LEU A 65 19.63 -16.19 26.07
C LEU A 65 19.69 -17.39 25.12
N ARG A 66 19.50 -17.18 23.82
CA ARG A 66 19.51 -18.21 22.78
C ARG A 66 20.45 -17.78 21.65
N PRO A 67 21.54 -18.52 21.37
CA PRO A 67 22.35 -18.25 20.18
C PRO A 67 21.44 -18.34 18.94
N VAL A 68 21.41 -17.26 18.15
CA VAL A 68 20.64 -17.19 16.90
C VAL A 68 21.28 -18.15 15.90
N GLU A 69 20.50 -19.08 15.35
CA GLU A 69 20.94 -19.93 14.23
C GLU A 69 21.06 -19.03 13.00
N GLU A 70 22.25 -18.93 12.41
CA GLU A 70 22.55 -18.02 11.29
C GLU A 70 21.76 -18.38 10.02
N GLU A 71 21.31 -19.63 9.91
CA GLU A 71 20.60 -20.16 8.74
C GLU A 71 19.50 -21.12 9.21
N PRO A 72 18.39 -20.59 9.72
CA PRO A 72 17.28 -21.42 10.16
C PRO A 72 16.57 -22.02 8.94
N GLU A 73 15.92 -23.17 9.13
CA GLU A 73 15.26 -23.94 8.06
C GLU A 73 14.17 -23.19 7.26
N TRP A 74 13.68 -22.05 7.75
CA TRP A 74 12.72 -21.18 7.06
C TRP A 74 13.40 -20.10 6.18
N ALA A 75 14.72 -19.96 6.27
CA ALA A 75 15.54 -18.99 5.55
C ALA A 75 16.44 -19.66 4.49
N THR A 76 16.01 -20.81 3.94
CA THR A 76 16.65 -21.43 2.79
C THR A 76 15.97 -20.96 1.51
N PHE A 77 16.75 -20.45 0.55
CA PHE A 77 16.27 -20.20 -0.81
C PHE A 77 16.30 -21.52 -1.58
N ASP A 78 15.24 -21.78 -2.33
CA ASP A 78 15.11 -22.90 -3.27
C ASP A 78 16.07 -22.78 -4.48
N GLU A 79 16.66 -21.60 -4.70
CA GLU A 79 17.68 -21.33 -5.73
C GLU A 79 19.01 -22.09 -5.55
N ASP A 80 19.32 -22.59 -4.34
CA ASP A 80 20.56 -23.34 -4.08
C ASP A 80 20.42 -24.86 -4.29
N GLU A 81 19.24 -25.35 -4.71
CA GLU A 81 19.08 -26.73 -5.15
C GLU A 81 19.88 -26.91 -6.47
N PRO A 82 20.80 -27.88 -6.59
CA PRO A 82 21.58 -28.05 -7.81
C PRO A 82 20.65 -28.44 -8.96
N GLU A 83 20.22 -27.42 -9.72
CA GLU A 83 19.44 -27.53 -10.94
C GLU A 83 20.17 -28.47 -11.91
N ALA A 84 19.62 -29.67 -12.07
CA ALA A 84 19.94 -30.52 -13.20
C ALA A 84 19.29 -29.91 -14.44
N ALA A 85 19.93 -28.88 -15.02
CA ALA A 85 19.73 -28.37 -16.38
C ALA A 85 18.29 -28.47 -16.90
N GLU A 86 17.43 -27.53 -16.51
CA GLU A 86 16.22 -27.22 -17.27
C GLU A 86 16.35 -25.82 -17.87
N GLU A 87 15.97 -25.74 -19.13
CA GLU A 87 16.29 -24.70 -20.10
C GLU A 87 15.59 -23.38 -19.77
N ASP A 88 16.26 -22.26 -20.05
CA ASP A 88 15.71 -20.89 -20.11
C ASP A 88 14.31 -20.87 -20.77
N SER A 89 13.26 -20.96 -19.98
CA SER A 89 11.91 -20.58 -20.38
C SER A 89 11.48 -19.41 -19.51
N ASP A 90 11.56 -18.23 -20.11
CA ASP A 90 11.01 -16.93 -19.71
C ASP A 90 9.45 -16.96 -19.67
N GLU A 91 8.88 -18.03 -19.12
CA GLU A 91 7.47 -18.41 -19.22
C GLU A 91 6.80 -18.51 -17.83
N GLY A 92 7.54 -18.16 -16.78
CA GLY A 92 7.14 -18.38 -15.39
C GLY A 92 7.01 -17.14 -14.50
N ASP A 93 7.38 -15.93 -14.95
CA ASP A 93 7.26 -14.74 -14.09
C ASP A 93 5.83 -14.17 -14.16
N PRO A 94 5.01 -14.29 -13.09
CA PRO A 94 3.66 -13.74 -13.04
C PRO A 94 3.66 -12.21 -13.13
N TRP A 95 4.79 -11.58 -12.83
CA TRP A 95 4.97 -10.13 -12.80
C TRP A 95 5.46 -9.56 -14.13
N ALA A 96 5.91 -10.40 -15.08
CA ALA A 96 6.32 -9.96 -16.41
C ALA A 96 5.15 -9.39 -17.23
N GLU A 97 3.93 -9.88 -17.01
CA GLU A 97 2.72 -9.32 -17.63
C GLU A 97 2.40 -7.92 -17.07
N GLU A 98 2.59 -7.71 -15.76
CA GLU A 98 2.38 -6.44 -15.08
C GLU A 98 3.46 -5.42 -15.47
N GLU A 99 4.72 -5.84 -15.58
CA GLU A 99 5.82 -5.00 -16.05
C GLU A 99 5.63 -4.58 -17.52
N ARG A 100 5.15 -5.46 -18.39
CA ARG A 100 4.77 -5.09 -19.78
C ARG A 100 3.56 -4.17 -19.83
N ALA A 101 2.61 -4.28 -18.91
CA ALA A 101 1.47 -3.37 -18.80
C ALA A 101 1.88 -1.97 -18.29
N LEU A 102 2.88 -1.90 -17.39
CA LEU A 102 3.48 -0.65 -16.92
C LEU A 102 4.43 -0.03 -17.95
N ALA A 103 5.07 -0.86 -18.77
CA ALA A 103 5.94 -0.45 -19.88
C ALA A 103 5.17 -0.08 -21.16
N GLN A 104 3.85 -0.28 -21.22
CA GLN A 104 3.01 0.36 -22.23
C GLN A 104 3.05 1.87 -21.97
N GLU A 105 3.97 2.52 -22.69
CA GLU A 105 4.33 3.93 -22.58
C GLU A 105 3.11 4.86 -22.63
N VAL A 106 2.64 5.25 -21.45
CA VAL A 106 1.89 6.50 -21.28
C VAL A 106 2.87 7.63 -21.66
N PRO A 107 2.47 8.60 -22.49
CA PRO A 107 3.35 9.71 -22.86
C PRO A 107 3.89 10.36 -21.59
N GLY A 108 5.21 10.46 -21.47
CA GLY A 108 5.90 10.87 -20.24
C GLY A 108 5.46 12.24 -19.71
N ALA A 109 4.73 13.01 -20.53
CA ALA A 109 4.15 14.30 -20.17
C ALA A 109 2.99 14.22 -19.15
N ILE A 110 2.19 13.14 -19.12
CA ILE A 110 1.02 13.04 -18.23
C ILE A 110 0.86 11.61 -17.68
N PRO A 111 1.23 11.35 -16.41
CA PRO A 111 0.88 10.11 -15.72
C PRO A 111 -0.63 9.94 -15.68
N THR A 112 -1.10 8.71 -15.90
CA THR A 112 -2.52 8.36 -15.82
C THR A 112 -3.39 9.13 -16.83
N TYR A 113 -2.87 9.43 -18.02
CA TYR A 113 -3.56 10.19 -19.07
C TYR A 113 -4.96 9.66 -19.38
N ASP A 114 -5.13 8.34 -19.43
CA ASP A 114 -6.39 7.70 -19.82
C ASP A 114 -7.53 7.86 -18.79
N ASP A 115 -7.19 8.04 -17.51
CA ASP A 115 -8.17 8.22 -16.43
C ASP A 115 -8.56 9.69 -16.21
N LEU A 116 -7.95 10.63 -16.94
CA LEU A 116 -8.24 12.05 -16.76
C LEU A 116 -9.56 12.46 -17.42
N SER A 117 -10.37 13.21 -16.66
CA SER A 117 -11.51 13.91 -17.25
C SER A 117 -11.05 15.03 -18.20
N ILE A 118 -11.89 15.34 -19.19
CA ILE A 118 -11.69 16.43 -20.17
C ILE A 118 -11.31 17.76 -19.50
N ALA A 119 -11.93 18.10 -18.37
CA ALA A 119 -11.66 19.34 -17.64
C ALA A 119 -10.26 19.33 -16.99
N GLN A 120 -9.86 18.20 -16.41
CA GLN A 120 -8.53 18.03 -15.79
C GLN A 120 -7.43 18.03 -16.84
N LEU A 121 -7.64 17.37 -17.98
CA LEU A 121 -6.71 17.41 -19.10
C LEU A 121 -6.54 18.85 -19.59
N ARG A 122 -7.63 19.57 -19.89
CA ARG A 122 -7.59 20.98 -20.33
C ARG A 122 -6.83 21.90 -19.38
N ALA A 123 -6.93 21.66 -18.07
CA ALA A 123 -6.21 22.45 -17.08
C ALA A 123 -4.69 22.29 -17.20
N ARG A 124 -4.23 21.05 -17.43
CA ARG A 124 -2.82 20.67 -17.60
C ARG A 124 -2.25 21.09 -18.96
N LEU A 125 -3.03 20.96 -20.04
CA LEU A 125 -2.62 21.38 -21.40
C LEU A 125 -2.15 22.85 -21.50
N ARG A 126 -2.52 23.70 -20.54
CA ARG A 126 -2.11 25.11 -20.51
C ARG A 126 -0.61 25.29 -20.23
N ASN A 127 0.00 24.34 -19.54
CA ASN A 127 1.40 24.43 -19.11
C ASN A 127 2.34 23.51 -19.92
N LEU A 128 1.81 22.80 -20.93
CA LEU A 128 2.58 21.88 -21.77
C LEU A 128 3.18 22.58 -22.99
N THR A 129 4.31 22.05 -23.46
CA THR A 129 5.01 22.51 -24.66
C THR A 129 4.34 22.01 -25.94
N VAL A 130 4.76 22.51 -27.10
CA VAL A 130 4.20 22.07 -28.39
C VAL A 130 4.56 20.61 -28.64
N GLU A 131 5.77 20.22 -28.28
CA GLU A 131 6.33 18.89 -28.37
C GLU A 131 5.49 17.89 -27.54
N ASP A 132 5.24 18.20 -26.26
CA ASP A 132 4.41 17.36 -25.38
C ASP A 132 2.97 17.19 -25.92
N LEU A 133 2.41 18.26 -26.48
CA LEU A 133 1.04 18.24 -27.03
C LEU A 133 0.93 17.38 -28.29
N GLU A 134 1.98 17.36 -29.11
CA GLU A 134 2.06 16.50 -30.30
C GLU A 134 2.23 15.03 -29.95
N GLU A 135 3.04 14.74 -28.93
CA GLU A 135 3.21 13.39 -28.39
C GLU A 135 1.87 12.85 -27.84
N LEU A 136 1.16 13.65 -27.04
CA LEU A 136 -0.18 13.31 -26.53
C LEU A 136 -1.20 13.12 -27.66
N LEU A 137 -1.12 13.92 -28.73
CA LEU A 137 -2.00 13.77 -29.89
C LEU A 137 -1.71 12.49 -30.68
N ALA A 138 -0.44 12.11 -30.82
CA ALA A 138 -0.04 10.87 -31.46
C ALA A 138 -0.52 9.66 -30.64
N TYR A 139 -0.32 9.69 -29.32
CA TYR A 139 -0.80 8.67 -28.41
C TYR A 139 -2.32 8.50 -28.46
N GLU A 140 -3.09 9.59 -28.34
CA GLU A 140 -4.56 9.51 -28.36
C GLU A 140 -5.06 8.91 -29.68
N LYS A 141 -4.44 9.26 -30.82
CA LYS A 141 -4.81 8.70 -32.13
C LYS A 141 -4.49 7.22 -32.26
N ALA A 142 -3.41 6.75 -31.63
CA ALA A 142 -2.99 5.35 -31.67
C ALA A 142 -3.83 4.44 -30.77
N HIS A 143 -4.40 4.98 -29.68
CA HIS A 143 -5.10 4.19 -28.66
C HIS A 143 -6.63 4.26 -28.81
N ALA A 144 -7.27 5.29 -28.25
CA ALA A 144 -8.73 5.37 -28.16
C ALA A 144 -9.38 6.29 -29.23
N ALA A 145 -8.58 7.17 -29.85
CA ALA A 145 -8.99 8.12 -30.88
C ALA A 145 -10.26 8.93 -30.53
N ARG A 146 -10.41 9.36 -29.28
CA ARG A 146 -11.62 10.06 -28.82
C ARG A 146 -11.73 11.42 -29.50
N PRO A 147 -12.82 11.71 -30.24
CA PRO A 147 -12.91 12.91 -31.07
C PRO A 147 -12.86 14.22 -30.25
N GLU A 148 -13.37 14.21 -29.02
CA GLU A 148 -13.32 15.38 -28.13
C GLU A 148 -11.89 15.73 -27.68
N PHE A 149 -11.08 14.71 -27.38
CA PHE A 149 -9.70 14.83 -26.94
C PHE A 149 -8.80 15.28 -28.09
N VAL A 150 -8.91 14.59 -29.24
CA VAL A 150 -8.20 14.96 -30.48
C VAL A 150 -8.53 16.39 -30.89
N GLY A 151 -9.80 16.78 -30.87
CA GLY A 151 -10.21 18.15 -31.20
C GLY A 151 -9.66 19.19 -30.22
N MET A 152 -9.59 18.87 -28.92
CA MET A 152 -9.01 19.75 -27.91
C MET A 152 -7.50 19.93 -28.09
N LEU A 153 -6.75 18.84 -28.28
CA LEU A 153 -5.30 18.86 -28.48
C LEU A 153 -4.92 19.67 -29.71
N ASN A 154 -5.58 19.43 -30.85
CA ASN A 154 -5.36 20.22 -32.08
C ASN A 154 -5.59 21.72 -31.86
N ARG A 155 -6.68 22.11 -31.18
CA ARG A 155 -6.95 23.53 -30.87
C ARG A 155 -5.86 24.13 -29.99
N ARG A 156 -5.38 23.39 -28.98
CA ARG A 156 -4.32 23.86 -28.09
C ARG A 156 -2.99 24.02 -28.84
N ILE A 157 -2.59 23.04 -29.65
CA ILE A 157 -1.37 23.10 -30.48
C ILE A 157 -1.38 24.35 -31.35
N THR A 158 -2.47 24.60 -32.08
CA THR A 158 -2.60 25.81 -32.91
C THR A 158 -2.48 27.08 -32.08
N THR A 159 -3.10 27.12 -30.90
CA THR A 159 -3.05 28.30 -30.01
C THR A 159 -1.64 28.58 -29.49
N VAL A 160 -0.90 27.55 -29.07
CA VAL A 160 0.47 27.70 -28.54
C VAL A 160 1.45 28.10 -29.63
N ARG A 161 1.33 27.51 -30.84
CA ARG A 161 2.17 27.88 -32.00
C ARG A 161 1.92 29.30 -32.50
N SER A 162 0.74 29.87 -32.25
CA SER A 162 0.40 31.25 -32.62
C SER A 162 0.68 32.29 -31.54
N GLN A 163 1.15 31.86 -30.36
CA GLN A 163 1.42 32.71 -29.19
C GLN A 163 2.83 33.28 -29.26
#